data_AF-A0A3M1S0R1-F1
#
_entry.id   AF-A0A3M1S0R1-F1
#
_cell.length_a   1.000
_cell.length_b   1.000
_cell.length_c   1.000
_cell.angle_alpha   90.00
_cell.angle_beta   90.00
_cell.angle_gamma   90.00
#
_symmetry.space_group_name_H-M   'P 1'
#
loop_
_entity.id
_entity.type
_entity.pdbx_description
1 polymer ?
#
loop_
_entity_poly.entity_id
_entity_poly.type
_entity_poly.pdbx_seq_one_letter_code
_entity_poly.pdbx_strand_id
1 'polypeptide(L)'
;MSGWGTGGPATTGASNANGTPAIGRPVATEAPLASPQAQAAMAAIQQRLQALGAMRYRLEPWGDAGRFYRFTCDVSIDGSAERLQHWESIDANPVRAMQDVLARVESWTAQTRSAGTWRR
;
A
#
# COMPACT_ATOMS: atom_id res chain seq x y z
N MET A 1 44.55 37.79 -45.46
CA MET A 1 44.08 37.13 -44.23
C MET A 1 42.59 37.52 -44.11
N SER A 2 41.69 36.83 -44.82
CA SER A 2 40.81 35.75 -44.30
C SER A 2 39.75 36.30 -43.32
N GLY A 3 38.43 36.13 -43.39
CA GLY A 3 37.43 35.41 -44.22
C GLY A 3 36.05 35.72 -43.58
N TRP A 4 35.00 36.08 -44.32
CA TRP A 4 33.79 35.28 -44.67
C TRP A 4 33.23 34.37 -43.56
N GLY A 5 31.94 34.51 -43.22
CA GLY A 5 31.22 33.55 -42.38
C GLY A 5 29.76 33.91 -42.08
N THR A 6 28.85 33.26 -42.82
CA THR A 6 27.38 33.37 -42.82
C THR A 6 26.70 32.49 -41.74
N GLY A 7 25.51 32.88 -41.30
CA GLY A 7 24.51 32.02 -40.60
C GLY A 7 23.81 32.80 -39.47
N GLY A 8 22.51 32.97 -39.32
CA GLY A 8 21.28 32.35 -39.83
C GLY A 8 20.25 32.48 -38.68
N PRO A 9 18.96 32.85 -38.89
CA PRO A 9 18.01 32.95 -37.78
C PRO A 9 17.36 31.58 -37.54
N ALA A 10 17.66 30.94 -36.40
CA ALA A 10 17.03 29.70 -35.99
C ALA A 10 16.15 29.90 -34.76
N THR A 11 14.84 29.84 -35.02
CA THR A 11 13.81 29.09 -34.27
C THR A 11 13.71 29.25 -32.75
N THR A 12 12.56 29.82 -32.35
CA THR A 12 11.51 29.18 -31.54
C THR A 12 11.98 28.21 -30.43
N GLY A 13 11.75 28.62 -29.19
CA GLY A 13 11.78 27.73 -28.04
C GLY A 13 11.03 28.34 -26.87
N ALA A 14 9.70 28.17 -26.87
CA ALA A 14 8.88 28.35 -25.68
C ALA A 14 9.38 27.44 -24.55
N SER A 15 9.31 27.91 -23.31
CA SER A 15 8.50 27.29 -22.24
C SER A 15 8.97 27.76 -20.88
N ASN A 16 8.00 28.28 -20.12
CA ASN A 16 8.11 28.57 -18.71
C ASN A 16 8.61 27.32 -17.94
N ALA A 17 9.80 27.40 -17.36
CA ALA A 17 10.19 26.53 -16.27
C ALA A 17 10.37 27.41 -15.03
N ASN A 18 9.31 27.47 -14.23
CA ASN A 18 9.33 28.02 -12.88
C ASN A 18 10.25 27.12 -12.02
N GLY A 19 11.55 27.37 -12.11
CA GLY A 19 12.56 26.74 -11.28
C GLY A 19 12.70 27.52 -9.98
N THR A 20 11.87 27.20 -9.00
CA THR A 20 12.22 27.48 -7.60
C THR A 20 12.87 26.21 -7.05
N PRO A 21 14.20 26.12 -6.94
CA PRO A 21 14.82 25.08 -6.14
C PRO A 21 14.83 25.51 -4.67
N ALA A 22 14.92 24.51 -3.80
CA ALA A 22 15.08 24.59 -2.35
C ALA A 22 13.80 24.83 -1.55
N ILE A 23 13.21 23.74 -1.05
CA ILE A 23 12.88 23.66 0.37
C ILE A 23 13.18 22.22 0.82
N GLY A 24 14.35 22.01 1.43
CA GLY A 24 14.52 20.89 2.34
C GLY A 24 13.45 20.98 3.43
N ARG A 25 12.70 19.90 3.65
CA ARG A 25 11.79 19.76 4.80
C ARG A 25 11.90 18.34 5.34
N PRO A 26 11.72 18.20 6.66
CA PRO A 26 12.61 17.49 7.55
C PRO A 26 12.38 15.99 7.45
N VAL A 27 13.42 15.19 7.72
CA VAL A 27 13.18 13.81 8.15
C VAL A 27 12.55 13.92 9.55
N ALA A 28 11.24 14.07 9.59
CA ALA A 28 10.52 14.00 10.83
C ALA A 28 10.72 12.55 11.32
N THR A 29 11.32 12.39 12.50
CA THR A 29 11.27 11.13 13.26
C THR A 29 9.83 10.97 13.73
N GLU A 30 8.92 10.76 12.78
CA GLU A 30 7.53 10.44 13.05
C GLU A 30 7.52 9.00 13.54
N ALA A 31 6.88 8.75 14.69
CA ALA A 31 6.61 7.39 15.11
C ALA A 31 6.01 6.63 13.91
N PRO A 32 6.46 5.39 13.61
CA PRO A 32 6.17 4.72 12.34
C PRO A 32 4.68 4.62 11.98
N LEU A 33 3.77 4.75 12.96
CA LEU A 33 2.32 4.84 12.78
C LEU A 33 1.75 6.22 12.47
N ALA A 34 2.40 7.28 12.93
CA ALA A 34 1.93 8.66 12.78
C ALA A 34 2.26 9.24 11.41
N SER A 35 3.19 8.62 10.67
CA SER A 35 3.54 9.08 9.33
C SER A 35 2.34 9.01 8.37
N PRO A 36 2.08 10.05 7.56
CA PRO A 36 1.01 10.04 6.56
C PRO A 36 1.11 8.85 5.59
N GLN A 37 2.34 8.42 5.29
CA GLN A 37 2.60 7.29 4.41
C GLN A 37 2.15 5.95 5.00
N ALA A 38 2.40 5.70 6.29
CA ALA A 38 1.93 4.49 6.95
C ALA A 38 0.40 4.45 7.01
N GLN A 39 -0.24 5.59 7.29
CA GLN A 39 -1.70 5.71 7.29
C GLN A 39 -2.31 5.40 5.92
N ALA A 40 -1.73 5.97 4.85
CA ALA A 40 -2.14 5.69 3.48
C ALA A 40 -1.98 4.20 3.11
N ALA A 41 -0.87 3.57 3.52
CA ALA A 41 -0.63 2.14 3.29
C ALA A 41 -1.67 1.27 4.02
N MET A 42 -1.97 1.57 5.30
CA MET A 42 -2.99 0.85 6.06
C MET A 42 -4.38 0.99 5.43
N ALA A 43 -4.74 2.20 4.97
CA ALA A 43 -6.02 2.43 4.29
C ALA A 43 -6.12 1.63 2.98
N ALA A 44 -5.06 1.60 2.17
CA ALA A 44 -5.03 0.82 0.94
C ALA A 44 -5.19 -0.69 1.20
N ILE A 45 -4.54 -1.21 2.25
CA ILE A 45 -4.67 -2.62 2.65
C ILE A 45 -6.11 -2.93 3.12
N GLN A 46 -6.72 -2.04 3.92
CA GLN A 46 -8.11 -2.21 4.35
C GLN A 46 -9.07 -2.24 3.17
N GLN A 47 -8.93 -1.31 2.21
CA GLN A 47 -9.74 -1.30 1.00
C GLN A 47 -9.59 -2.60 0.20
N ARG A 48 -8.37 -3.12 0.10
CA ARG A 48 -8.10 -4.38 -0.60
C ARG A 48 -8.73 -5.58 0.11
N LEU A 49 -8.60 -5.66 1.43
CA LEU A 49 -9.24 -6.70 2.24
C LEU A 49 -10.77 -6.67 2.11
N GLN A 50 -11.38 -5.48 2.15
CA GLN A 50 -12.82 -5.32 1.93
C GLN A 50 -13.24 -5.82 0.53
N ALA A 51 -12.48 -5.49 -0.52
CA ALA A 51 -12.73 -5.99 -1.87
C ALA A 51 -12.60 -7.51 -2.01
N LEU A 52 -11.87 -8.17 -1.10
CA LEU A 52 -11.73 -9.62 -1.02
C LEU A 52 -12.79 -10.29 -0.13
N GLY A 53 -13.69 -9.52 0.49
CA GLY A 53 -14.76 -10.03 1.34
C GLY A 53 -14.45 -9.99 2.84
N ALA A 54 -13.52 -9.14 3.27
CA ALA A 54 -13.29 -8.91 4.70
C ALA A 54 -14.53 -8.31 5.37
N MET A 55 -15.10 -9.03 6.32
CA MET A 55 -16.29 -8.63 7.08
C MET A 55 -15.91 -7.90 8.37
N ARG A 56 -14.78 -8.27 8.97
CA ARG A 56 -14.28 -7.68 10.21
C ARG A 56 -12.76 -7.61 10.16
N TYR A 57 -12.21 -6.51 10.64
CA TYR A 57 -10.76 -6.39 10.85
C TYR A 57 -10.48 -5.51 12.07
N ARG A 58 -9.37 -5.76 12.75
CA ARG A 58 -8.92 -5.03 13.93
C ARG A 58 -7.41 -5.04 14.00
N LEU A 59 -6.84 -3.85 14.21
CA LEU A 59 -5.43 -3.65 14.52
C LEU A 59 -5.33 -3.15 15.96
N GLU A 60 -4.63 -3.87 16.81
CA GLU A 60 -4.45 -3.48 18.22
C GLU A 60 -3.00 -3.68 18.68
N PRO A 61 -2.51 -2.85 19.62
CA PRO A 61 -1.22 -3.09 20.27
C PRO A 61 -1.22 -4.44 20.99
N TRP A 62 -0.10 -5.15 20.92
CA TRP A 62 0.06 -6.48 21.48
C TRP A 62 1.34 -6.63 22.30
N GLY A 63 1.26 -7.40 23.39
CA GLY A 63 2.34 -7.66 24.34
C GLY A 63 2.53 -6.58 25.42
N ASP A 64 3.24 -6.93 26.49
CA ASP A 64 3.45 -6.11 27.70
C ASP A 64 4.01 -4.70 27.46
N ALA A 65 4.82 -4.53 26.41
CA ALA A 65 5.45 -3.26 26.10
C ALA A 65 4.80 -2.50 24.93
N GLY A 66 3.69 -3.01 24.37
CA GLY A 66 3.04 -2.42 23.18
C GLY A 66 3.97 -2.34 21.96
N ARG A 67 4.99 -3.21 21.90
CA ARG A 67 6.02 -3.21 20.84
C ARG A 67 5.59 -3.96 19.59
N PHE A 68 4.53 -4.74 19.69
CA PHE A 68 3.95 -5.49 18.58
C PHE A 68 2.55 -4.99 18.31
N TYR A 69 2.06 -5.30 17.11
CA TYR A 69 0.72 -5.03 16.67
C TYR A 69 0.11 -6.33 16.20
N ARG A 70 -1.04 -6.68 16.78
CA ARG A 70 -1.86 -7.81 16.37
C ARG A 70 -2.89 -7.29 15.39
N PHE A 71 -2.83 -7.80 14.18
CA PHE A 71 -3.86 -7.60 13.18
C PHE A 71 -4.69 -8.87 13.05
N THR A 72 -6.00 -8.73 13.20
CA THR A 72 -6.98 -9.80 12.99
C THR A 72 -7.93 -9.40 11.88
N CYS A 73 -8.31 -10.35 11.02
CA CYS A 73 -9.24 -10.14 9.93
C CYS A 73 -10.06 -11.40 9.67
N ASP A 74 -11.37 -11.23 9.54
CA ASP A 74 -12.32 -12.26 9.14
C ASP A 74 -12.76 -12.01 7.70
N VAL A 75 -12.56 -12.99 6.83
CA VAL A 75 -12.87 -12.89 5.39
C VAL A 75 -13.84 -14.00 4.99
N SER A 76 -14.86 -13.64 4.21
CA SER A 76 -15.77 -14.59 3.57
C SER A 76 -15.74 -14.44 2.05
N ILE A 77 -15.60 -15.54 1.32
CA ILE A 77 -15.45 -15.54 -0.14
C ILE A 77 -16.74 -15.23 -0.90
N ASP A 78 -17.91 -15.55 -0.33
CA ASP A 78 -19.21 -15.35 -0.97
C ASP A 78 -20.17 -14.51 -0.10
N GLY A 79 -19.63 -13.81 0.91
CA GLY A 79 -20.43 -13.12 1.93
C GLY A 79 -21.25 -14.07 2.81
N SER A 80 -21.11 -15.38 2.63
CA SER A 80 -21.74 -16.42 3.44
C SER A 80 -20.89 -16.74 4.67
N ALA A 81 -21.53 -16.78 5.84
CA ALA A 81 -20.87 -17.11 7.10
C ALA A 81 -20.33 -18.55 7.15
N GLU A 82 -20.80 -19.42 6.25
CA GLU A 82 -20.35 -20.82 6.14
C GLU A 82 -18.89 -20.97 5.68
N ARG A 83 -18.33 -19.95 5.02
CA ARG A 83 -16.92 -19.91 4.62
C ARG A 83 -16.21 -18.68 5.16
N LEU A 84 -16.40 -18.43 6.45
CA LEU A 84 -15.65 -17.43 7.20
C LEU A 84 -14.29 -17.99 7.59
N GLN A 85 -13.22 -17.35 7.12
CA GLN A 85 -11.85 -17.68 7.51
C GLN A 85 -11.27 -16.55 8.35
N HIS A 86 -10.87 -16.89 9.57
CA HIS A 86 -10.14 -15.97 10.46
C HIS A 86 -8.65 -15.98 10.12
N TRP A 87 -8.07 -14.79 10.07
CA TRP A 87 -6.66 -14.57 9.83
C TRP A 87 -6.08 -13.65 10.89
N GLU A 88 -4.87 -13.99 11.33
CA GLU A 88 -4.14 -13.24 12.31
C GLU A 88 -2.67 -13.11 11.92
N SER A 89 -2.10 -11.94 12.20
CA SER A 89 -0.67 -11.73 12.20
C SER A 89 -0.25 -10.77 13.31
N ILE A 90 0.94 -11.00 13.88
CA ILE A 90 1.52 -10.18 14.93
C ILE A 90 2.90 -9.74 14.44
N ASP A 91 3.15 -8.44 14.35
CA ASP A 91 4.44 -7.90 13.90
C ASP A 91 4.79 -6.62 14.67
N ALA A 92 6.09 -6.29 14.76
CA ALA A 92 6.55 -5.03 15.36
C ALA A 92 6.16 -3.82 14.50
N ASN A 93 5.96 -4.03 13.20
CA ASN A 93 5.44 -3.05 12.26
C ASN A 93 3.97 -3.36 11.92
N PRO A 94 3.04 -2.45 12.24
CA PRO A 94 1.61 -2.66 12.00
C PRO A 94 1.26 -2.81 10.51
N VAL A 95 1.97 -2.08 9.63
CA VAL A 95 1.79 -2.20 8.18
C VAL A 95 2.22 -3.59 7.71
N ARG A 96 3.32 -4.14 8.26
CA ARG A 96 3.75 -5.51 7.95
C ARG A 96 2.72 -6.55 8.42
N ALA A 97 2.23 -6.44 9.66
CA ALA A 97 1.19 -7.34 10.16
C ALA A 97 -0.04 -7.38 9.23
N MET A 98 -0.47 -6.21 8.76
CA MET A 98 -1.58 -6.09 7.81
C MET A 98 -1.26 -6.65 6.43
N GLN A 99 -0.07 -6.38 5.89
CA GLN A 99 0.39 -6.91 4.59
C GLN A 99 0.47 -8.43 4.59
N ASP A 100 0.94 -9.01 5.69
CA ASP A 100 1.04 -10.46 5.87
C ASP A 100 -0.34 -11.13 5.76
N VAL A 101 -1.33 -10.59 6.46
CA VAL A 101 -2.71 -11.09 6.38
C VAL A 101 -3.27 -10.89 4.98
N LEU A 102 -3.06 -9.72 4.35
CA LEU A 102 -3.52 -9.46 2.99
C LEU A 102 -2.98 -10.50 2.00
N ALA A 103 -1.67 -10.76 2.02
CA ALA A 103 -1.04 -11.72 1.11
C ALA A 103 -1.61 -13.14 1.28
N ARG A 104 -1.87 -13.56 2.52
CA ARG A 104 -2.50 -14.86 2.83
C ARG A 104 -3.95 -14.92 2.33
N VAL A 105 -4.73 -13.85 2.55
CA VAL A 105 -6.12 -13.75 2.08
C VAL A 105 -6.19 -13.76 0.56
N GLU A 106 -5.32 -13.03 -0.13
CA GLU A 106 -5.25 -13.02 -1.60
C GLU A 106 -4.95 -14.41 -2.15
N SER A 107 -3.94 -15.08 -1.57
CA SER A 107 -3.56 -16.44 -1.95
C SER A 107 -4.69 -17.43 -1.73
N TRP A 108 -5.38 -17.35 -0.58
CA TRP A 108 -6.51 -18.21 -0.26
C TRP A 108 -7.72 -17.97 -1.17
N THR A 109 -8.02 -16.71 -1.48
CA THR A 109 -9.11 -16.33 -2.40
C THR A 109 -8.82 -16.83 -3.81
N ALA A 110 -7.58 -16.68 -4.29
CA ALA A 110 -7.16 -17.17 -5.60
C ALA A 110 -7.28 -18.71 -5.70
N GLN A 111 -6.84 -19.44 -4.66
CA GLN A 111 -6.95 -20.90 -4.59
C GLN A 111 -8.40 -21.37 -4.56
N THR A 112 -9.26 -20.67 -3.81
CA THR A 112 -10.67 -21.07 -3.68
C THR A 112 -11.45 -20.79 -4.97
N ARG A 113 -11.16 -19.67 -5.64
CA ARG A 113 -11.75 -19.38 -6.96
C ARG A 113 -11.33 -20.40 -8.02
N SER A 114 -10.08 -20.82 -8.01
CA SER A 114 -9.58 -21.86 -8.92
C SER A 114 -10.11 -23.26 -8.56
N ALA A 115 -10.28 -23.57 -7.28
CA ALA A 115 -10.92 -24.81 -6.82
C ALA A 115 -12.42 -24.90 -7.20
N GLY A 116 -13.08 -23.79 -7.53
CA GLY A 116 -14.44 -23.82 -8.11
C GLY A 116 -14.49 -24.27 -9.58
N THR A 117 -13.36 -24.33 -10.28
CA THR A 117 -13.32 -24.49 -11.75
C THR A 117 -13.13 -25.92 -12.26
N TRP A 118 -12.90 -26.91 -11.39
CA TRP A 118 -12.72 -28.32 -11.81
C TRP A 118 -13.99 -29.19 -11.77
N ARG A 119 -15.16 -28.58 -11.54
CA ARG A 119 -16.45 -29.27 -11.64
C ARG A 119 -17.16 -28.86 -12.93
N ARG A 120 -16.76 -29.48 -14.04
CA ARG A 120 -17.56 -29.51 -15.28
C ARG A 120 -17.57 -30.91 -15.87
#